data_AF-A0A518H099-F1
#
_entry.id   AF-A0A518H099-F1
#
_cell.length_a   1.000
_cell.length_b   1.000
_cell.length_c   1.000
_cell.angle_alpha   90.00
_cell.angle_beta   90.00
_cell.angle_gamma   90.00
#
_symmetry.space_group_name_H-M   'P 1'
#
loop_
_entity.id
_entity.type
_entity.pdbx_description
1 polymer ?
#
loop_
_entity_poly.entity_id
_entity_poly.type
_entity_poly.pdbx_seq_one_letter_code
_entity_poly.pdbx_strand_id
1 'polypeptide(L)'
;MLWLWTFLIYWLLLFVVCYIVTEVGQNHFYDEVTPLAWLKVGGSTLLLAGALTWWDPSSVDLFTDEIWILAMLAVAAFVLFTVVMRFHAPHALMLGPVAVVLISIMAAMAVDSLKTSGRAARRDRPIPPSQRTIRKSASSSIELPEPEEPAAGAVEGEGAPSSPSASPPP
;
A
#
# COMPACT_ATOMS: atom_id res chain seq x y z
N MET A 1 -18.63 5.25 15.83
CA MET A 1 -17.55 4.27 16.07
C MET A 1 -16.43 4.34 15.04
N LEU A 2 -16.71 4.39 13.73
CA LEU A 2 -15.66 4.49 12.70
C LEU A 2 -14.74 5.72 12.85
N TRP A 3 -15.30 6.88 13.21
CA TRP A 3 -14.54 8.12 13.42
C TRP A 3 -13.42 8.02 14.46
N LEU A 4 -13.66 7.32 15.58
CA LEU A 4 -12.64 7.10 16.60
C LEU A 4 -11.48 6.26 16.05
N TRP A 5 -11.80 5.21 15.29
CA TRP A 5 -10.79 4.34 14.68
C TRP A 5 -9.98 5.07 13.61
N THR A 6 -10.64 5.86 12.74
CA THR A 6 -9.96 6.71 11.76
C THR A 6 -9.01 7.69 12.46
N PHE A 7 -9.47 8.36 13.52
CA PHE A 7 -8.64 9.24 14.33
C PHE A 7 -7.42 8.53 14.91
N LEU A 8 -7.61 7.37 15.56
CA LEU A 8 -6.50 6.62 16.14
C LEU A 8 -5.49 6.18 15.06
N ILE A 9 -5.96 5.75 13.89
CA ILE A 9 -5.08 5.32 12.80
C ILE A 9 -4.28 6.51 12.27
N TYR A 10 -4.92 7.65 12.00
CA TYR A 10 -4.22 8.85 11.56
C TYR A 10 -3.22 9.35 12.59
N TRP A 11 -3.62 9.36 13.86
CA TRP A 11 -2.73 9.76 14.94
C TRP A 11 -1.53 8.83 15.04
N LEU A 12 -1.73 7.51 15.01
CA LEU A 12 -0.63 6.55 15.09
C LEU A 12 0.34 6.68 13.90
N LEU A 13 -0.19 6.80 12.67
CA LEU A 13 0.64 6.96 11.48
C LEU A 13 1.45 8.25 11.51
N LEU A 14 0.80 9.38 11.80
CA LEU A 14 1.47 10.67 11.95
C LEU A 14 2.52 10.63 13.06
N PHE A 15 2.16 10.07 14.22
CA PHE A 15 3.07 9.93 15.35
C PHE A 15 4.31 9.14 14.98
N VAL A 16 4.15 7.94 14.41
CA VAL A 16 5.27 7.07 14.05
C VAL A 16 6.16 7.73 12.99
N VAL A 17 5.58 8.29 11.93
CA VAL A 17 6.37 8.93 10.85
C VAL A 17 7.09 10.16 11.38
N CYS A 18 6.39 11.08 12.03
CA CYS A 18 7.01 12.30 12.57
C CYS A 18 8.03 11.97 13.65
N TYR A 19 7.81 10.94 14.46
CA TYR A 19 8.78 10.49 15.46
C TYR A 19 10.04 9.97 14.80
N ILE A 20 9.94 9.04 13.84
CA ILE A 20 11.09 8.50 13.12
C ILE A 20 11.84 9.60 12.38
N VAL A 21 11.14 10.46 11.63
CA VAL A 21 11.75 11.57 10.88
C VAL A 21 12.44 12.54 11.83
N THR A 22 11.85 12.84 12.98
CA THR A 22 12.47 13.70 14.00
C THR A 22 13.69 13.02 14.61
N GLU A 23 13.58 11.77 15.03
CA GLU A 23 14.65 11.04 15.70
C GLU A 23 15.86 10.87 14.76
N VAL A 24 15.62 10.40 13.53
CA VAL A 24 16.65 10.24 12.51
C VAL A 24 17.21 11.60 12.09
N GLY A 25 16.34 12.59 11.87
CA GLY A 25 16.74 13.93 11.45
C GLY A 25 17.57 14.65 12.52
N GLN A 26 17.17 14.57 13.79
CA GLN A 26 17.94 15.14 14.90
C GLN A 26 19.28 14.43 14.99
N ASN A 27 19.32 13.11 15.12
CA ASN A 27 20.57 12.35 15.26
C ASN A 27 21.53 12.50 14.06
N HIS A 28 21.03 12.81 12.86
CA HIS A 28 21.88 12.96 11.66
C HIS A 28 22.33 14.40 11.40
N PHE A 29 21.48 15.39 11.69
CA PHE A 29 21.77 16.80 11.38
C PHE A 29 22.24 17.59 12.62
N TYR A 30 22.06 17.06 13.83
CA TYR A 30 22.32 17.74 15.09
C TYR A 30 22.89 16.75 16.14
N ASP A 31 23.92 17.15 16.88
CA ASP A 31 24.43 16.35 18.01
C ASP A 31 23.63 16.57 19.31
N GLU A 32 22.54 17.34 19.23
CA GLU A 32 21.73 17.73 20.39
C GLU A 32 20.42 16.96 20.46
N VAL A 33 20.17 16.29 21.58
CA VAL A 33 18.87 15.67 21.86
C VAL A 33 17.83 16.73 22.16
N THR A 34 16.77 16.79 21.34
CA THR A 34 15.69 17.75 21.54
C THR A 34 14.92 17.40 22.83
N PRO A 35 14.90 18.26 23.87
CA PRO A 35 14.21 17.94 25.11
C PRO A 35 12.71 17.76 24.84
N LEU A 36 12.15 16.69 25.40
CA LEU A 36 10.73 16.32 25.30
C LEU A 36 10.25 16.13 23.85
N ALA A 37 11.11 15.60 22.97
CA ALA A 37 10.78 15.32 21.58
C ALA A 37 9.48 14.50 21.45
N TRP A 38 9.34 13.42 22.22
CA TRP A 38 8.15 12.56 22.21
C TRP A 38 6.86 13.32 22.53
N LEU A 39 6.89 14.28 23.47
CA LEU A 39 5.72 15.06 23.86
C LEU A 39 5.35 16.09 22.78
N LYS A 40 6.35 16.73 22.17
CA LYS A 40 6.16 17.68 21.06
C LYS A 40 5.60 16.99 19.82
N VAL A 41 6.20 15.86 19.43
CA VAL A 41 5.71 15.03 18.32
C VAL A 41 4.31 14.49 18.66
N GLY A 42 4.13 13.93 19.85
CA GLY A 42 2.84 13.41 20.31
C GLY A 42 1.73 14.44 20.24
N GLY A 43 1.93 15.61 20.84
CA GLY A 43 0.93 16.68 20.87
C GLY A 43 0.62 17.27 19.50
N SER A 44 1.66 17.50 18.68
CA SER A 44 1.46 18.06 17.33
C SER A 44 0.75 17.09 16.39
N THR A 45 1.14 15.81 16.41
CA THR A 45 0.51 14.78 15.59
C THR A 45 -0.90 14.47 16.07
N LEU A 46 -1.19 14.60 17.37
CA LEU A 46 -2.54 14.48 17.92
C LEU A 46 -3.46 15.60 17.38
N LEU A 47 -2.99 16.85 17.41
CA LEU A 47 -3.74 17.99 16.88
C LEU A 47 -3.96 17.86 15.37
N LEU A 48 -2.92 17.50 14.64
CA LEU A 48 -2.99 17.30 13.18
C LEU A 48 -3.92 16.13 12.83
N ALA A 49 -3.85 15.02 13.56
CA ALA A 49 -4.76 13.90 13.38
C ALA A 49 -6.21 14.30 13.65
N GLY A 50 -6.47 15.12 14.68
CA GLY A 50 -7.80 15.66 14.95
C GLY A 50 -8.32 16.49 13.77
N ALA A 51 -7.47 17.38 13.24
CA ALA A 51 -7.80 18.19 12.08
C ALA A 51 -8.07 17.35 10.82
N LEU A 52 -7.21 16.37 10.53
CA LEU A 52 -7.38 15.47 9.39
C LEU A 52 -8.60 14.56 9.55
N THR A 53 -8.90 14.12 10.77
CA THR A 53 -10.10 13.31 11.01
C THR A 53 -11.35 14.15 10.73
N TRP A 54 -11.40 15.40 11.20
CA TRP A 54 -12.51 16.30 10.89
C TRP A 54 -12.63 16.53 9.38
N TRP A 55 -11.52 16.84 8.71
CA TRP A 55 -11.51 17.15 7.28
C TRP A 55 -11.83 15.94 6.39
N ASP A 56 -11.49 14.73 6.86
CA ASP A 56 -11.64 13.44 6.17
C ASP A 56 -11.03 13.38 4.76
N PRO A 57 -9.69 13.54 4.63
CA PRO A 57 -9.00 13.43 3.34
C PRO A 57 -8.93 12.00 2.81
N SER A 58 -9.40 10.98 3.56
CA SER A 58 -9.40 9.56 3.12
C SER A 58 -10.21 9.31 1.85
N SER A 59 -11.08 10.26 1.50
CA SER A 59 -11.94 10.22 0.33
C SER A 59 -11.25 10.72 -0.95
N VAL A 60 -10.00 11.21 -0.88
CA VAL A 60 -9.39 11.91 -2.01
C VAL A 60 -8.02 11.40 -2.42
N ASP A 61 -7.82 11.35 -3.72
CA ASP A 61 -6.58 11.00 -4.40
C ASP A 61 -5.58 12.16 -4.25
N LEU A 62 -4.93 12.23 -3.09
CA LEU A 62 -4.01 13.30 -2.67
C LEU A 62 -2.85 13.54 -3.66
N PHE A 63 -2.49 12.54 -4.46
CA PHE A 63 -1.40 12.61 -5.43
C PHE A 63 -1.84 13.05 -6.83
N THR A 64 -3.13 12.93 -7.16
CA THR A 64 -3.63 13.01 -8.54
C THR A 64 -4.66 14.14 -8.69
N ASP A 65 -5.71 14.16 -7.86
CA ASP A 65 -6.83 15.10 -8.01
C ASP A 65 -6.66 16.38 -7.18
N GLU A 66 -5.93 16.32 -6.06
CA GLU A 66 -5.85 17.43 -5.10
C GLU A 66 -4.42 17.79 -4.71
N ILE A 67 -3.56 17.99 -5.71
CA ILE A 67 -2.16 18.38 -5.50
C ILE A 67 -1.98 19.63 -4.64
N TRP A 68 -2.96 20.55 -4.66
CA TRP A 68 -2.98 21.73 -3.80
C TRP A 68 -3.10 21.40 -2.31
N ILE A 69 -3.87 20.36 -1.95
CA ILE A 69 -3.97 19.91 -0.56
C ILE A 69 -2.67 19.28 -0.12
N LEU A 70 -2.03 18.48 -0.98
CA LEU A 70 -0.70 17.93 -0.71
C LEU A 70 0.32 19.05 -0.47
N ALA A 71 0.30 20.10 -1.30
CA ALA A 71 1.16 21.27 -1.13
C ALA A 71 0.88 22.01 0.19
N MET A 72 -0.38 22.24 0.55
CA MET A 72 -0.75 22.84 1.84
C MET A 72 -0.28 21.98 3.02
N LEU A 73 -0.39 20.65 2.90
CA LEU A 73 0.06 19.72 3.93
C LEU A 73 1.60 19.71 4.05
N ALA A 74 2.32 19.84 2.94
CA ALA A 74 3.77 20.00 2.94
C ALA A 74 4.21 21.32 3.59
N VAL A 75 3.50 22.42 3.34
CA VAL A 75 3.72 23.71 4.03
C VAL A 75 3.39 23.58 5.52
N ALA A 76 2.29 22.93 5.88
CA ALA A 76 1.94 22.70 7.28
C ALA A 76 3.00 21.84 7.99
N ALA A 77 3.52 20.80 7.34
CA ALA A 77 4.61 19.98 7.84
C ALA A 77 5.91 20.79 7.99
N PHE A 78 6.24 21.65 7.03
CA PHE A 78 7.37 22.58 7.14
C PHE A 78 7.24 23.50 8.36
N VAL A 79 6.08 24.13 8.55
CA VAL A 79 5.81 24.99 9.71
C VAL A 79 5.92 24.17 11.00
N LEU A 80 5.39 22.95 11.00
CA LEU A 80 5.47 22.05 12.15
C LEU A 80 6.93 21.72 12.51
N PHE A 81 7.73 21.29 11.54
CA PHE A 81 9.14 20.94 11.78
C PHE A 81 9.98 22.15 12.20
N THR A 82 9.70 23.33 11.63
CA THR A 82 10.44 24.55 11.97
C THR A 82 10.05 25.10 13.34
N VAL A 83 8.74 25.23 13.63
CA VAL A 83 8.26 25.93 14.82
C VAL A 83 8.20 25.00 16.04
N VAL A 84 7.63 23.80 15.87
CA VAL A 84 7.41 22.88 16.99
C VAL A 84 8.66 22.05 17.26
N MET A 85 9.25 21.50 16.20
CA MET A 85 10.41 20.62 16.30
C MET A 85 11.75 21.36 16.26
N ARG A 86 11.73 22.67 16.00
CA ARG A 86 12.92 23.55 15.99
C ARG A 86 14.02 23.13 15.03
N PHE A 87 13.67 22.47 13.93
CA PHE A 87 14.61 22.26 12.83
C PHE A 87 14.97 23.60 12.17
N HIS A 88 16.20 23.72 11.67
CA HIS A 88 16.56 24.83 10.80
C HIS A 88 15.74 24.76 9.50
N ALA A 89 15.34 25.94 9.01
CA ALA A 89 14.52 26.08 7.81
C ALA A 89 14.96 25.19 6.62
N PRO A 90 16.25 25.08 6.22
CA PRO A 90 16.63 24.22 5.10
C PRO A 90 16.33 22.73 5.34
N HIS A 91 16.56 22.22 6.55
CA HIS A 91 16.26 20.83 6.88
C HIS A 91 14.76 20.58 6.96
N ALA A 92 14.01 21.50 7.58
CA ALA A 92 12.55 21.41 7.64
C ALA A 92 11.91 21.45 6.24
N LEU A 93 12.49 22.21 5.31
CA LEU A 93 12.00 22.33 3.93
C LEU A 93 12.20 21.04 3.13
N MET A 94 13.26 20.27 3.43
CA MET A 94 13.48 18.94 2.85
C MET A 94 12.64 17.87 3.55
N LEU A 95 12.60 17.86 4.88
CA LEU A 95 11.93 16.83 5.69
C LEU A 95 10.40 16.94 5.65
N GLY A 96 9.84 18.14 5.53
CA GLY A 96 8.40 18.38 5.47
C GLY A 96 7.71 17.62 4.33
N PRO A 97 8.07 17.86 3.06
CA PRO A 97 7.52 17.14 1.92
C PRO A 97 7.75 15.63 2.01
N VAL A 98 8.94 15.19 2.42
CA VAL A 98 9.26 13.75 2.57
C VAL A 98 8.33 13.09 3.60
N ALA A 99 8.11 13.73 4.74
CA ALA A 99 7.19 13.21 5.76
C ALA A 99 5.76 13.11 5.21
N VAL A 100 5.28 14.12 4.48
CA VAL A 100 3.95 14.11 3.89
C VAL A 100 3.77 13.00 2.85
N VAL A 101 4.79 12.75 2.03
CA VAL A 101 4.79 11.61 1.09
C VAL A 101 4.78 10.28 1.83
N LEU A 102 5.57 10.12 2.89
CA LEU A 102 5.52 8.90 3.72
C LEU A 102 4.14 8.69 4.33
N ILE A 103 3.58 9.72 4.96
CA ILE A 103 2.27 9.68 5.62
C ILE A 103 1.18 9.30 4.62
N SER A 104 1.18 9.88 3.43
CA SER A 104 0.18 9.61 2.39
C SER A 104 0.26 8.17 1.86
N ILE A 105 1.47 7.65 1.58
CA ILE A 105 1.65 6.24 1.18
C ILE A 105 1.20 5.30 2.30
N MET A 106 1.61 5.55 3.55
CA MET A 106 1.21 4.70 4.68
C MET A 106 -0.30 4.77 4.95
N ALA A 107 -0.92 5.94 4.81
CA ALA A 107 -2.35 6.11 4.94
C ALA A 107 -3.10 5.34 3.83
N ALA A 108 -2.63 5.40 2.58
CA ALA A 108 -3.21 4.64 1.48
C ALA A 108 -3.16 3.12 1.75
N MET A 109 -2.00 2.62 2.20
CA MET A 109 -1.85 1.21 2.60
C MET A 109 -2.76 0.83 3.77
N ALA A 110 -2.90 1.70 4.78
CA ALA A 110 -3.78 1.45 5.91
C ALA A 110 -5.26 1.36 5.48
N VAL A 111 -5.72 2.25 4.60
CA VAL A 111 -7.07 2.23 4.05
C VAL A 111 -7.32 0.98 3.20
N ASP A 112 -6.36 0.57 2.37
CA ASP A 112 -6.50 -0.63 1.55
C ASP A 112 -6.56 -1.91 2.40
N SER A 113 -5.79 -1.95 3.50
CA SER A 113 -5.86 -3.03 4.49
C SER A 113 -7.24 -3.14 5.16
N LEU A 114 -7.86 -2.01 5.51
CA LEU A 114 -9.23 -1.97 6.05
C LEU A 114 -10.27 -2.45 5.03
N LYS A 115 -10.11 -2.10 3.75
CA LYS A 115 -11.02 -2.57 2.68
C LYS A 115 -10.89 -4.08 2.45
N THR A 116 -9.67 -4.60 2.51
CA THR A 116 -9.38 -6.03 2.33
C THR A 116 -9.90 -6.87 3.50
N SER A 117 -9.69 -6.43 4.73
CA SER A 117 -10.20 -7.12 5.93
C SER A 117 -11.74 -7.18 5.97
N GLY A 118 -12.44 -6.13 5.53
CA GLY A 118 -13.90 -6.15 5.40
C GLY A 118 -14.43 -7.15 4.37
N ARG A 119 -13.71 -7.36 3.26
CA ARG A 119 -14.08 -8.37 2.24
C ARG A 119 -13.86 -9.80 2.74
N ALA A 120 -12.77 -10.05 3.48
CA ALA A 120 -12.50 -11.35 4.09
C ALA A 120 -13.59 -11.72 5.11
N ALA A 121 -13.97 -10.80 6.01
CA ALA A 121 -15.04 -11.01 6.99
C ALA A 121 -16.42 -11.25 6.34
N ARG A 122 -16.65 -10.74 5.13
CA ARG A 122 -17.90 -10.96 4.36
C ARG A 122 -17.90 -12.30 3.61
N ARG A 123 -16.72 -12.82 3.27
CA ARG A 123 -16.53 -14.11 2.59
C ARG A 123 -16.73 -15.29 3.54
N ASP A 124 -16.35 -15.14 4.80
CA ASP A 124 -16.45 -16.18 5.83
C ASP A 124 -17.80 -16.18 6.59
N ARG A 125 -18.74 -15.32 6.21
CA ARG A 125 -20.10 -15.38 6.78
C ARG A 125 -20.81 -16.65 6.29
N PRO A 126 -21.35 -17.47 7.20
CA PRO A 126 -22.21 -18.59 6.82
C PRO A 126 -23.37 -18.07 5.96
N ILE A 127 -23.45 -18.56 4.73
CA ILE A 127 -24.55 -18.21 3.81
C ILE A 127 -25.86 -18.63 4.49
N PRO A 128 -26.81 -17.72 4.71
CA PRO A 128 -28.09 -18.07 5.32
C PRO A 128 -28.79 -19.13 4.45
N PRO A 129 -29.49 -20.11 5.05
CA PRO A 129 -30.08 -21.23 4.33
C PRO A 129 -31.09 -20.80 3.24
N SER A 130 -31.64 -19.59 3.33
CA SER A 130 -32.52 -18.98 2.32
C SER A 130 -31.81 -18.57 1.02
N GLN A 131 -30.48 -18.49 1.00
CA GLN A 131 -29.68 -18.12 -0.18
C GLN A 131 -28.90 -19.31 -0.78
N ARG A 132 -29.01 -20.51 -0.21
CA ARG A 132 -28.34 -21.73 -0.68
C ARG A 132 -28.96 -22.36 -1.94
N THR A 133 -30.03 -21.79 -2.49
CA THR A 133 -30.84 -22.40 -3.56
C THR A 133 -30.55 -21.86 -4.97
N ILE A 134 -29.74 -20.81 -5.13
CA ILE A 134 -29.54 -20.16 -6.45
C ILE A 134 -28.15 -20.48 -7.01
N ARG A 135 -27.96 -21.72 -7.48
CA ARG A 135 -27.07 -22.16 -8.58
C ARG A 135 -26.73 -23.65 -8.40
N LYS A 136 -27.68 -24.52 -8.76
CA LYS A 136 -27.39 -25.91 -9.14
C LYS A 136 -27.88 -26.26 -10.55
N SER A 137 -28.22 -25.25 -11.35
CA SER A 137 -28.80 -25.45 -12.68
C SER A 137 -28.19 -24.46 -13.68
N ALA A 138 -26.91 -24.67 -13.97
CA ALA A 138 -26.27 -24.15 -15.19
C ALA A 138 -25.12 -25.07 -15.64
N SER A 139 -25.22 -26.37 -15.35
CA SER A 139 -24.51 -27.42 -16.08
C SER A 139 -25.52 -28.10 -16.99
N SER A 140 -25.94 -27.39 -18.04
CA SER A 140 -26.64 -27.98 -19.17
C SER A 140 -25.79 -27.67 -20.41
N SER A 141 -25.11 -28.72 -20.89
CA SER A 141 -24.67 -28.91 -22.27
C SER A 141 -23.95 -27.73 -22.95
N ILE A 142 -22.63 -27.64 -22.74
CA ILE A 142 -21.75 -27.24 -23.84
C ILE A 142 -21.53 -28.50 -24.66
N GLU A 143 -22.24 -28.60 -25.78
CA GLU A 143 -21.96 -29.57 -26.84
C GLU A 143 -20.65 -29.14 -27.49
N LEU A 144 -19.57 -29.86 -27.18
CA LEU A 144 -18.30 -29.73 -27.91
C LEU A 144 -18.52 -30.34 -29.30
N PRO A 145 -18.13 -29.67 -30.40
CA PRO A 145 -18.04 -30.31 -31.70
C PRO A 145 -17.00 -31.45 -31.64
N GLU A 146 -17.36 -32.61 -32.19
CA GLU A 146 -16.49 -33.78 -32.33
C GLU A 146 -15.15 -33.42 -32.98
N PRO A 147 -14.04 -34.02 -32.53
CA PRO A 147 -12.79 -33.96 -33.28
C PRO A 147 -12.92 -34.80 -34.55
N GLU A 148 -12.88 -34.14 -35.72
CA GLU A 148 -12.64 -34.83 -37.00
C GLU A 148 -11.25 -35.47 -36.95
N GLU A 149 -11.25 -36.80 -36.86
CA GLU A 149 -10.13 -37.68 -37.14
C GLU A 149 -10.05 -37.89 -38.65
N PRO A 150 -8.92 -37.61 -39.31
CA PRO A 150 -8.61 -38.26 -40.57
C PRO A 150 -7.40 -39.19 -40.41
N ALA A 151 -7.74 -40.48 -40.50
CA ALA A 151 -7.08 -41.52 -41.27
C ALA A 151 -5.57 -41.74 -41.09
N ALA A 152 -5.28 -42.87 -40.45
CA ALA A 152 -4.03 -43.61 -40.55
C ALA A 152 -3.65 -43.96 -42.01
N GLY A 153 -2.36 -43.87 -42.32
CA GLY A 153 -1.78 -44.54 -43.48
C GLY A 153 -0.35 -44.12 -43.84
N ALA A 154 0.63 -44.80 -43.23
CA ALA A 154 2.01 -45.09 -43.71
C ALA A 154 2.92 -43.88 -44.07
N VAL A 155 4.18 -43.78 -43.61
CA VAL A 155 5.27 -44.74 -43.81
C VAL A 155 6.27 -44.67 -42.64
N GLU A 156 6.82 -45.86 -42.40
CA GLU A 156 7.74 -46.39 -41.40
C GLU A 156 9.23 -46.01 -41.64
N GLY A 157 10.05 -46.04 -40.59
CA GLY A 157 11.52 -45.97 -40.65
C GLY A 157 12.15 -45.07 -39.57
N GLU A 158 12.35 -45.49 -38.32
CA GLU A 158 13.40 -46.38 -37.79
C GLU A 158 14.65 -45.62 -37.27
N GLY A 159 15.03 -45.90 -36.01
CA GLY A 159 16.41 -45.75 -35.53
C GLY A 159 16.71 -44.64 -34.51
N ALA A 160 16.83 -45.02 -33.24
CA ALA A 160 17.35 -44.23 -32.13
C ALA A 160 18.92 -44.06 -32.20
N PRO A 161 19.55 -43.25 -31.31
CA PRO A 161 20.80 -42.54 -31.58
C PRO A 161 22.09 -43.31 -31.21
N SER A 162 23.21 -42.92 -31.82
CA SER A 162 24.56 -43.26 -31.33
C SER A 162 25.60 -42.19 -31.73
N SER A 163 26.36 -41.70 -30.74
CA SER A 163 27.67 -41.02 -30.91
C SER A 163 28.80 -42.09 -30.92
N PRO A 164 30.12 -41.79 -30.97
CA PRO A 164 30.91 -40.59 -31.37
C PRO A 164 32.14 -40.91 -32.29
N SER A 165 32.99 -39.90 -32.55
CA SER A 165 34.48 -39.96 -32.67
C SER A 165 35.20 -39.99 -34.05
N ALA A 166 35.72 -38.81 -34.42
CA ALA A 166 37.12 -38.45 -34.79
C ALA A 166 37.94 -39.10 -35.94
N SER A 167 38.37 -38.21 -36.88
CA SER A 167 39.71 -38.03 -37.54
C SER A 167 40.19 -38.97 -38.66
N PRO A 168 41.25 -38.64 -39.47
CA PRO A 168 41.73 -37.40 -40.17
C PRO A 168 42.14 -37.76 -41.65
N PRO A 169 43.20 -37.27 -42.35
CA PRO A 169 43.92 -35.97 -42.54
C PRO A 169 43.84 -35.50 -44.05
N PRO A 170 44.68 -34.58 -44.63
CA PRO A 170 46.15 -34.63 -44.74
C PRO A 170 46.92 -33.49 -44.06
#